data_AF-A0A067M3I4-F1
#
_entry.id   AF-A0A067M3I4-F1
#
_cell.length_a   1.000
_cell.length_b   1.000
_cell.length_c   1.000
_cell.angle_alpha   90.00
_cell.angle_beta   90.00
_cell.angle_gamma   90.00
#
_symmetry.space_group_name_H-M   'P 1'
#
loop_
_entity.id
_entity.type
_entity.pdbx_description
1 polymer ?
#
loop_
_entity_poly.entity_id
_entity_poly.type
_entity_poly.pdbx_seq_one_letter_code
_entity_poly.pdbx_strand_id
1 'polypeptide(L)'
;MRVNKLHTEQEDRPNLNYDPVAQEFLKLRHDLQRTFLSRSAYPGSITTLTDLTPANDLLSLAETRAHEITIPYLQYTKIGKVARKISQLPDSDIPGDEKYSFRERAGRLVVYWQGVMTSTLPWQGDLAEAVGQLALTPESG
;
A
#
# COMPACT_ATOMS: atom_id res chain seq x y z
N MET A 1 -4.91 38.16 37.07
CA MET A 1 -5.39 36.80 36.75
C MET A 1 -4.85 36.44 35.38
N ARG A 2 -3.86 35.53 35.30
CA ARG A 2 -3.31 35.06 34.01
C ARG A 2 -4.12 33.86 33.57
N VAL A 3 -4.70 33.93 32.37
CA VAL A 3 -5.42 32.83 31.75
C VAL A 3 -4.44 31.70 31.44
N ASN A 4 -4.65 30.53 32.06
CA ASN A 4 -3.95 29.32 31.69
C ASN A 4 -4.43 28.91 30.30
N LYS A 5 -3.53 29.01 29.31
CA LYS A 5 -3.71 28.42 27.99
C LYS A 5 -3.59 26.91 28.16
N LEU A 6 -4.72 26.20 28.12
CA LEU A 6 -4.76 24.74 28.10
C LEU A 6 -3.94 24.26 26.89
N HIS A 7 -2.84 23.57 27.20
CA HIS A 7 -1.99 22.89 26.25
C HIS A 7 -2.50 21.45 26.11
N THR A 8 -2.35 20.91 24.89
CA THR A 8 -2.35 19.48 24.55
C THR A 8 -3.68 18.72 24.56
N GLU A 9 -4.43 18.86 23.46
CA GLU A 9 -5.16 17.75 22.83
C GLU A 9 -4.35 17.25 21.62
N GLN A 10 -3.20 16.65 21.88
CA GLN A 10 -2.36 16.03 20.82
C GLN A 10 -1.85 14.64 21.23
N GLU A 11 -2.48 14.03 22.25
CA GLU A 11 -1.96 12.84 22.93
C GLU A 11 -2.59 11.50 22.48
N ASP A 12 -3.61 11.52 21.61
CA ASP A 12 -4.32 10.29 21.20
C ASP A 12 -3.91 9.76 19.82
N ARG A 13 -2.83 10.27 19.21
CA ARG A 13 -2.27 9.65 18.00
C ARG A 13 -1.31 8.55 18.43
N PRO A 14 -1.51 7.28 18.03
CA PRO A 14 -0.55 6.23 18.32
C PRO A 14 0.82 6.65 17.79
N ASN A 15 1.85 6.59 18.63
CA ASN A 15 3.21 6.89 18.23
C ASN A 15 3.76 5.73 17.39
N LEU A 16 3.37 5.68 16.12
CA LEU A 16 3.73 4.64 15.16
C LEU A 16 5.23 4.57 14.85
N ASN A 17 6.02 5.51 15.38
CA ASN A 17 7.47 5.54 15.16
C ASN A 17 8.20 4.38 15.84
N TYR A 18 7.62 3.82 16.91
CA TYR A 18 8.16 2.66 17.64
C TYR A 18 7.31 1.41 17.50
N ASP A 19 6.22 1.49 16.74
CA ASP A 19 5.36 0.35 16.49
C ASP A 19 6.05 -0.60 15.50
N PRO A 20 6.30 -1.87 15.88
CA PRO A 20 7.05 -2.79 15.03
C PRO A 20 6.32 -3.07 13.71
N VAL A 21 4.99 -3.14 13.71
CA VAL A 21 4.19 -3.37 12.51
C VAL A 21 4.27 -2.15 11.59
N ALA A 22 4.20 -0.93 12.13
CA ALA A 22 4.35 0.29 11.34
C ALA A 22 5.72 0.39 10.68
N GLN A 23 6.79 -0.02 11.38
CA GLN A 23 8.14 -0.07 10.82
C GLN A 23 8.31 -1.14 9.74
N GLU A 24 7.68 -2.31 9.90
CA GLU A 24 7.65 -3.35 8.87
C GLU A 24 6.96 -2.87 7.60
N PHE A 25 5.79 -2.23 7.71
CA PHE A 25 5.10 -1.65 6.55
C PHE A 25 5.86 -0.47 5.93
N LEU A 26 6.59 0.31 6.75
CA LEU A 26 7.46 1.36 6.25
C LEU A 26 8.61 0.75 5.42
N LYS A 27 9.24 -0.32 5.91
CA LYS A 27 10.26 -1.08 5.18
C LYS A 27 9.68 -1.68 3.90
N LEU A 28 8.53 -2.33 3.97
CA LEU A 28 7.83 -2.90 2.81
C LEU A 28 7.54 -1.82 1.75
N ARG A 29 7.10 -0.64 2.18
CA ARG A 29 6.88 0.53 1.30
C ARG A 29 8.18 1.01 0.64
N HIS A 30 9.29 1.03 1.39
CA HIS A 30 10.61 1.35 0.85
C HIS A 30 11.05 0.33 -0.19
N ASP A 31 10.90 -0.96 0.10
CA ASP A 31 11.26 -2.05 -0.79
C ASP A 31 10.41 -1.98 -2.07
N LEU A 32 9.08 -1.80 -1.96
CA LEU A 32 8.18 -1.67 -3.13
C LEU A 32 8.57 -0.48 -4.01
N GLN A 33 8.84 0.67 -3.38
CA GLN A 33 9.29 1.84 -4.12
C GLN A 33 10.64 1.58 -4.79
N ARG A 34 11.58 0.93 -4.10
CA ARG A 34 12.91 0.67 -4.64
C ARG A 34 12.85 -0.28 -5.83
N THR A 35 12.07 -1.34 -5.70
CA THR A 35 11.90 -2.39 -6.69
C THR A 35 11.18 -1.89 -7.94
N PHE A 36 10.04 -1.21 -7.80
CA PHE A 36 9.19 -0.87 -8.94
C PHE A 36 9.28 0.58 -9.42
N LEU A 37 9.69 1.53 -8.57
CA LEU A 37 9.65 2.97 -8.88
C LEU A 37 11.02 3.64 -8.95
N SER A 38 12.10 2.90 -8.67
CA SER A 38 13.43 3.43 -8.90
C SER A 38 13.71 3.49 -10.39
N ARG A 39 14.49 4.48 -10.79
CA ARG A 39 15.01 4.55 -12.15
C ARG A 39 15.75 3.24 -12.46
N SER A 40 15.56 2.68 -13.66
CA SER A 40 16.12 1.40 -14.14
C SER A 40 17.65 1.24 -14.00
N ALA A 41 18.39 2.27 -13.58
CA ALA A 41 19.82 2.21 -13.29
C ALA A 41 20.14 2.02 -11.80
N TYR A 42 19.13 1.90 -10.93
CA TYR A 42 19.34 1.80 -9.49
C TYR A 42 19.46 0.34 -9.04
N PRO A 43 20.48 -0.02 -8.22
CA PRO A 43 20.62 -1.39 -7.74
C PRO A 43 19.40 -1.82 -6.92
N GLY A 44 18.75 -2.89 -7.37
CA GLY A 44 17.53 -3.45 -6.77
C GLY A 44 16.22 -3.01 -7.43
N SER A 45 16.24 -2.28 -8.55
CA SER A 45 15.06 -2.13 -9.42
C SER A 45 14.84 -3.37 -10.29
N ILE A 46 13.58 -3.65 -10.66
CA ILE A 46 13.27 -4.72 -11.61
C ILE A 46 13.83 -4.40 -12.99
N THR A 47 14.94 -5.04 -13.34
CA THR A 47 15.61 -4.81 -14.63
C THR A 47 15.90 -6.10 -15.36
N THR A 48 16.03 -7.20 -14.62
CA THR A 48 16.34 -8.52 -15.15
C THR A 48 15.27 -9.53 -14.78
N LEU A 49 15.20 -10.63 -15.53
CA LEU A 49 14.27 -11.74 -15.25
C LEU A 49 14.49 -12.35 -13.85
N THR A 50 15.71 -12.27 -13.31
CA THR A 50 16.03 -12.75 -11.96
C THR A 50 15.44 -11.87 -10.85
N ASP A 51 15.17 -10.59 -11.12
CA ASP A 51 14.56 -9.67 -10.15
C ASP A 51 13.04 -9.83 -10.05
N LEU A 52 12.42 -10.54 -11.00
CA LEU A 52 10.96 -10.68 -11.07
C LEU A 52 10.39 -11.52 -9.93
N THR A 53 11.06 -12.60 -9.54
CA THR A 53 10.58 -13.46 -8.44
C THR A 53 10.61 -12.71 -7.10
N PRO A 54 11.73 -12.06 -6.70
CA PRO A 54 11.73 -11.22 -5.50
C PRO A 54 10.68 -10.10 -5.53
N ALA A 55 10.45 -9.48 -6.69
CA ALA A 55 9.42 -8.46 -6.84
C ALA A 55 8.00 -9.02 -6.65
N ASN A 56 7.75 -10.23 -7.16
CA ASN A 56 6.50 -10.97 -6.94
C ASN A 56 6.29 -11.30 -5.47
N ASP A 57 7.32 -11.82 -4.80
CA ASP A 57 7.22 -12.19 -3.38
C ASP A 57 6.94 -10.96 -2.51
N LEU A 58 7.56 -9.83 -2.86
CA LEU A 58 7.34 -8.57 -2.16
C LEU A 58 5.89 -8.07 -2.30
N LEU A 59 5.33 -8.14 -3.51
CA LEU A 59 3.94 -7.74 -3.73
C LEU A 59 2.96 -8.72 -3.07
N SER A 60 3.28 -10.02 -3.08
CA SER A 60 2.50 -11.08 -2.40
C SER A 60 2.49 -10.90 -0.89
N LEU A 61 3.62 -10.47 -0.32
CA LEU A 61 3.72 -10.12 1.10
C LEU A 61 2.82 -8.93 1.45
N ALA A 62 2.79 -7.90 0.58
CA ALA A 62 1.91 -6.75 0.76
C ALA A 62 0.42 -7.13 0.69
N GLU A 63 0.04 -8.04 -0.20
CA GLU A 63 -1.32 -8.58 -0.30
C GLU A 63 -1.71 -9.37 0.95
N THR A 64 -0.88 -10.34 1.35
CA THR A 64 -1.15 -11.19 2.52
C THR A 64 -1.34 -10.36 3.78
N ARG A 65 -0.52 -9.32 3.97
CA ARG A 65 -0.55 -8.46 5.15
C ARG A 65 -1.47 -7.25 5.01
N ALA A 66 -2.15 -7.05 3.88
CA ALA A 66 -2.94 -5.84 3.63
C ALA A 66 -4.01 -5.56 4.69
N HIS A 67 -4.49 -6.60 5.37
CA HIS A 67 -5.51 -6.53 6.41
C HIS A 67 -5.02 -6.04 7.77
N GLU A 68 -3.72 -6.14 8.04
CA GLU A 68 -3.11 -5.69 9.30
C GLU A 68 -3.03 -4.16 9.39
N ILE A 69 -3.19 -3.45 8.26
CA ILE A 69 -2.98 -2.01 8.18
C ILE A 69 -4.28 -1.23 8.48
N THR A 70 -4.24 -0.39 9.51
CA THR A 70 -5.33 0.55 9.82
C THR A 70 -5.09 1.92 9.17
N ILE A 71 -6.09 2.80 9.20
CA ILE A 71 -6.00 4.15 8.61
C ILE A 71 -4.75 4.93 9.10
N PRO A 72 -4.41 4.97 10.41
CA PRO A 72 -3.19 5.63 10.89
C PRO A 72 -1.90 5.10 10.26
N TYR A 73 -1.81 3.78 10.05
CA TYR A 73 -0.64 3.14 9.44
C TYR A 73 -0.53 3.47 7.96
N LEU A 74 -1.65 3.50 7.24
CA LEU A 74 -1.68 3.91 5.84
C LEU A 74 -1.22 5.37 5.66
N GLN A 75 -1.66 6.26 6.55
CA GLN A 75 -1.26 7.67 6.55
C GLN A 75 0.22 7.85 6.88
N TYR A 76 0.73 7.07 7.85
CA TYR A 76 2.13 7.10 8.29
C TYR A 76 3.08 6.56 7.22
N THR A 77 2.84 5.33 6.76
CA THR A 77 3.75 4.61 5.85
C THR A 77 3.64 5.10 4.40
N LYS A 78 2.48 5.63 4.01
CA LYS A 78 2.15 6.04 2.63
C LYS A 78 2.28 4.90 1.61
N ILE A 79 2.14 3.65 2.04
CA ILE A 79 2.25 2.47 1.16
C ILE A 79 1.21 2.47 0.03
N GLY A 80 -0.01 2.95 0.29
CA GLY A 80 -1.04 3.10 -0.74
C GLY A 80 -0.66 4.07 -1.86
N LYS A 81 0.14 5.10 -1.56
CA LYS A 81 0.65 6.02 -2.60
C LYS A 81 1.67 5.34 -3.50
N VAL A 82 2.50 4.46 -2.93
CA VAL A 82 3.47 3.67 -3.70
C VAL A 82 2.75 2.65 -4.57
N ALA A 83 1.81 1.88 -4.04
CA ALA A 83 1.02 0.92 -4.83
C ALA A 83 0.27 1.60 -5.98
N ARG A 84 -0.32 2.79 -5.76
CA ARG A 84 -0.96 3.57 -6.82
C ARG A 84 0.00 3.99 -7.93
N LYS A 85 1.24 4.34 -7.59
CA LYS A 85 2.24 4.65 -8.61
C LYS A 85 2.63 3.40 -9.40
N ILE A 86 2.74 2.25 -8.74
CA ILE A 86 3.06 0.96 -9.40
C ILE A 86 1.95 0.60 -10.39
N SER A 87 0.68 0.70 -10.01
CA SER A 87 -0.44 0.39 -10.91
C SER A 87 -0.56 1.32 -12.13
N GLN A 88 0.06 2.50 -12.06
CA GLN A 88 0.06 3.51 -13.13
C GLN A 88 1.34 3.49 -13.97
N LEU A 89 2.26 2.56 -13.71
CA LEU A 89 3.46 2.42 -14.54
C LEU A 89 3.08 1.99 -15.96
N PRO A 90 3.76 2.54 -16.99
CA PRO A 90 3.61 2.03 -18.35
C PRO A 90 4.19 0.61 -18.44
N ASP A 91 3.68 -0.20 -19.36
CA ASP A 91 4.16 -1.57 -19.63
C ASP A 91 5.68 -1.63 -19.84
N SER A 92 6.24 -0.60 -20.48
CA SER A 92 7.67 -0.49 -20.76
C SER A 92 8.54 -0.36 -19.51
N ASP A 93 8.00 0.11 -18.39
CA ASP A 93 8.74 0.34 -17.15
C ASP A 93 8.60 -0.82 -16.14
N ILE A 94 7.75 -1.82 -16.45
CA ILE A 94 7.49 -2.96 -15.55
C ILE A 94 7.75 -4.31 -16.25
N PRO A 95 9.02 -4.73 -16.37
CA PRO A 95 9.32 -6.03 -16.95
C PRO A 95 8.59 -7.15 -16.20
N GLY A 96 8.04 -8.12 -16.94
CA GLY A 96 7.36 -9.28 -16.37
C GLY A 96 5.93 -9.04 -15.84
N ASP A 97 5.34 -7.86 -16.08
CA ASP A 97 3.94 -7.59 -15.73
C ASP A 97 2.96 -8.57 -16.39
N GLU A 98 3.21 -8.98 -17.65
CA GLU A 98 2.39 -9.98 -18.34
C GLU A 98 2.35 -11.34 -17.60
N LYS A 99 3.40 -11.66 -16.85
CA LYS A 99 3.51 -12.94 -16.12
C LYS A 99 2.93 -12.86 -14.70
N TYR A 100 3.18 -11.77 -13.99
CA TYR A 100 2.88 -11.65 -12.55
C TYR A 100 1.76 -10.64 -12.24
N SER A 101 1.27 -9.92 -13.25
CA SER A 101 0.18 -8.95 -13.18
C SER A 101 0.41 -7.90 -12.09
N PHE A 102 1.63 -7.39 -11.98
CA PHE A 102 2.06 -6.49 -10.91
C PHE A 102 1.19 -5.23 -10.84
N ARG A 103 0.86 -4.61 -11.97
CA ARG A 103 0.04 -3.39 -12.00
C ARG A 103 -1.38 -3.65 -11.52
N GLU A 104 -1.99 -4.74 -12.00
CA GLU A 104 -3.34 -5.13 -11.62
C GLU A 104 -3.42 -5.42 -10.10
N ARG A 105 -2.45 -6.18 -9.60
CA ARG A 105 -2.32 -6.51 -8.16
C ARG A 105 -2.10 -5.28 -7.29
N ALA A 106 -1.21 -4.38 -7.72
CA ALA A 106 -1.02 -3.10 -7.05
C ALA A 106 -2.31 -2.25 -7.09
N GLY A 107 -3.08 -2.32 -8.17
CA GLY A 107 -4.39 -1.69 -8.29
C GLY A 107 -5.40 -2.24 -7.27
N ARG A 108 -5.48 -3.55 -7.10
CA ARG A 108 -6.33 -4.19 -6.07
C ARG A 108 -5.98 -3.72 -4.66
N LEU A 109 -4.70 -3.66 -4.32
CA LEU A 109 -4.23 -3.12 -3.04
C LEU A 109 -4.67 -1.68 -2.83
N VAL A 110 -4.60 -0.85 -3.86
CA VAL A 110 -5.03 0.56 -3.79
C VAL A 110 -6.52 0.66 -3.52
N VAL A 111 -7.34 -0.08 -4.26
CA VAL A 111 -8.80 -0.09 -4.08
C VAL A 111 -9.15 -0.55 -2.67
N TYR A 112 -8.52 -1.61 -2.19
CA TYR A 112 -8.71 -2.11 -0.83
C TYR A 112 -8.35 -1.06 0.23
N TRP A 113 -7.15 -0.48 0.18
CA TRP A 113 -6.74 0.52 1.17
C TRP A 113 -7.52 1.82 1.08
N GLN A 114 -7.97 2.22 -0.12
CA GLN A 114 -8.90 3.33 -0.27
C GLN A 114 -10.23 3.02 0.43
N GLY A 115 -10.79 1.82 0.24
CA GLY A 115 -12.01 1.40 0.92
C GLY A 115 -11.87 1.36 2.45
N VAL A 116 -10.71 0.94 2.96
CA VAL A 116 -10.39 1.03 4.41
C VAL A 116 -10.37 2.49 4.87
N MET A 117 -9.76 3.40 4.11
CA MET A 117 -9.73 4.83 4.44
C MET A 117 -11.11 5.49 4.41
N THR A 118 -11.97 5.09 3.47
CA THR A 118 -13.34 5.61 3.36
C THR A 118 -14.34 4.86 4.23
N SER A 119 -13.89 3.86 4.99
CA SER A 119 -14.73 2.96 5.81
C SER A 119 -15.84 2.26 5.02
N THR A 120 -15.64 2.05 3.71
CA THR A 120 -16.60 1.38 2.82
C THR A 120 -16.37 -0.13 2.73
N LEU A 121 -15.25 -0.64 3.28
CA LEU A 121 -14.90 -2.06 3.24
C LEU A 121 -14.75 -2.67 4.63
N PRO A 122 -15.57 -3.67 5.01
CA PRO A 122 -15.21 -4.62 6.05
C PRO A 122 -14.20 -5.65 5.50
N TRP A 123 -13.16 -5.97 6.27
CA TRP A 123 -12.21 -7.01 5.87
C TRP A 123 -12.90 -8.38 5.82
N GLN A 124 -12.85 -9.07 4.68
CA GLN A 124 -13.48 -10.40 4.45
C GLN A 124 -12.49 -11.51 4.11
N GLY A 125 -11.19 -11.33 4.37
CA GLY A 125 -10.18 -12.38 4.18
C GLY A 125 -9.71 -12.62 2.74
N ASP A 126 -10.45 -12.14 1.73
CA ASP A 126 -10.07 -12.20 0.32
C ASP A 126 -10.04 -10.79 -0.31
N LEU A 127 -8.87 -10.38 -0.81
CA LEU A 127 -8.69 -9.07 -1.44
C LEU A 127 -9.41 -8.97 -2.80
N ALA A 128 -9.52 -10.07 -3.54
CA ALA A 128 -10.19 -10.07 -4.84
C ALA A 128 -11.71 -9.92 -4.65
N GLU A 129 -12.28 -10.57 -3.63
CA GLU A 129 -13.68 -10.45 -3.26
C GLU A 129 -14.03 -9.05 -2.72
N ALA A 130 -13.18 -8.50 -1.85
CA ALA A 130 -13.38 -7.14 -1.32
C ALA A 130 -13.35 -6.07 -2.43
N VAL A 131 -12.42 -6.21 -3.39
CA VAL A 131 -12.36 -5.32 -4.56
C VAL A 131 -13.55 -5.55 -5.49
N GLY A 132 -13.99 -6.80 -5.67
CA GLY A 132 -15.19 -7.14 -6.44
C GLY A 132 -16.46 -6.50 -5.88
N GLN A 133 -16.62 -6.43 -4.56
CA GLN A 133 -17.77 -5.77 -3.92
C GLN A 133 -17.83 -4.26 -4.18
N LEU A 134 -16.68 -3.57 -4.21
CA LEU A 134 -16.63 -2.13 -4.59
C LEU A 134 -16.93 -1.90 -6.06
N ALA A 135 -16.54 -2.82 -6.95
CA ALA A 135 -16.83 -2.70 -8.37
C ALA A 135 -18.32 -2.96 -8.71
N LEU A 136 -19.07 -3.54 -7.78
CA LEU A 136 -20.47 -3.92 -7.93
C LEU A 136 -21.45 -3.01 -7.21
N THR A 137 -21.01 -1.92 -6.55
CA THR A 137 -21.96 -0.92 -6.05
C THR A 137 -22.42 -0.04 -7.23
N PRO A 138 -23.66 -0.19 -7.75
CA PRO A 138 -24.22 0.85 -8.59
C PRO A 138 -24.30 2.10 -7.70
N GLU A 139 -23.66 3.18 -8.12
CA GLU A 139 -23.93 4.52 -7.60
C GLU A 139 -25.46 4.70 -7.63
N SER A 140 -26.07 4.57 -6.46
CA SER A 140 -27.51 4.68 -6.30
C SER A 140 -27.79 6.13 -5.93
N GLY A 141 -28.39 6.86 -6.87
CA GLY A 141 -29.14 8.10 -6.62
C GLY A 141 -28.39 9.38 -6.91
#